data_AF-A0A9D2NW74-F1
#
_entry.id   AF-A0A9D2NW74-F1
#
_cell.length_a   1.000
_cell.length_b   1.000
_cell.length_c   1.000
_cell.angle_alpha   90.00
_cell.angle_beta   90.00
_cell.angle_gamma   90.00
#
_symmetry.space_group_name_H-M   'P 1'
#
loop_
_entity.id
_entity.type
_entity.pdbx_description
1 polymer ?
#
loop_
_entity_poly.entity_id
_entity_poly.type
_entity_poly.pdbx_seq_one_letter_code
_entity_poly.pdbx_strand_id
1 'polypeptide(L)'
;MKQSSFYQFYDRAEDIRHKFISALPVIVFFLLMFYSVIFLFGTQYVMVVSLATLLFQVNYKKQHSFVSLLALIAQQMILLVLAHIATLHLAFCLILNLVVPFWLIFSKSSQFNQLGYFSSLMTFTFLQLMHMDWNGFVTQLEAMAFCCAVFFAAVLIN
;
A
#
# COMPACT_ATOMS: atom_id res chain seq x y z
N MET A 1 -18.86 -45.36 -4.93
CA MET A 1 -18.19 -44.19 -5.57
C MET A 1 -18.64 -42.83 -4.98
N LYS A 2 -18.81 -42.69 -3.66
CA LYS A 2 -19.32 -41.45 -3.01
C LYS A 2 -18.27 -40.74 -2.14
N GLN A 3 -17.02 -41.21 -2.18
CA GLN A 3 -15.95 -40.81 -1.26
C GLN A 3 -15.19 -39.57 -1.75
N SER A 4 -15.18 -39.24 -3.05
CA SER A 4 -14.42 -38.09 -3.58
C SER A 4 -14.92 -36.71 -3.13
N SER A 5 -16.24 -36.54 -2.94
CA SER A 5 -16.82 -35.23 -2.63
C SER A 5 -16.49 -34.72 -1.22
N PHE A 6 -16.39 -35.62 -0.23
CA PHE A 6 -16.10 -35.24 1.15
C PHE A 6 -14.63 -34.89 1.35
N TYR A 7 -13.71 -35.64 0.72
CA TYR A 7 -12.28 -35.31 0.70
C TYR A 7 -12.01 -33.99 -0.03
N GLN A 8 -12.68 -33.75 -1.16
CA GLN A 8 -12.55 -32.48 -1.89
C GLN A 8 -13.09 -31.28 -1.11
N PHE A 9 -14.14 -31.47 -0.30
CA PHE A 9 -14.66 -30.43 0.60
C PHE A 9 -13.71 -30.15 1.76
N TYR A 10 -13.14 -31.20 2.37
CA TYR A 10 -12.17 -31.08 3.47
C TYR A 10 -10.89 -30.36 3.02
N ASP A 11 -10.32 -30.78 1.89
CA ASP A 11 -9.10 -30.19 1.30
C ASP A 11 -9.32 -28.70 0.94
N ARG A 12 -10.51 -28.38 0.42
CA ARG A 12 -10.91 -26.99 0.16
C ARG A 12 -11.06 -26.17 1.45
N ALA A 13 -11.63 -26.74 2.50
CA ALA A 13 -11.79 -26.06 3.78
C ALA A 13 -10.44 -25.80 4.46
N GLU A 14 -9.50 -26.74 4.35
CA GLU A 14 -8.15 -26.61 4.89
C GLU A 14 -7.32 -25.56 4.13
N ASP A 15 -7.42 -25.51 2.80
CA ASP A 15 -6.82 -24.47 1.97
C ASP A 15 -7.38 -23.07 2.30
N ILE A 16 -8.70 -22.96 2.50
CA ILE A 16 -9.34 -21.70 2.94
C ILE A 16 -8.82 -21.28 4.32
N ARG A 17 -8.73 -22.22 5.28
CA ARG A 17 -8.21 -21.94 6.63
C ARG A 17 -6.77 -21.44 6.56
N HIS A 18 -5.92 -22.09 5.77
CA HIS A 18 -4.52 -21.69 5.60
C HIS A 18 -4.39 -20.30 4.98
N LYS A 19 -5.16 -20.01 3.92
CA LYS A 19 -5.21 -18.68 3.31
C LYS A 19 -5.65 -17.62 4.30
N PHE A 20 -6.69 -17.88 5.08
CA PHE A 20 -7.18 -16.96 6.09
C PHE A 20 -6.13 -16.67 7.17
N ILE A 21 -5.54 -17.71 7.76
CA ILE A 21 -4.48 -17.57 8.78
C ILE A 21 -3.29 -16.80 8.22
N SER A 22 -2.90 -17.07 6.97
CA SER A 22 -1.79 -16.38 6.32
C SER A 22 -2.06 -14.88 6.05
N ALA A 23 -3.33 -14.49 5.97
CA ALA A 23 -3.76 -13.11 5.75
C ALA A 23 -3.99 -12.34 7.05
N LEU A 24 -4.10 -13.03 8.21
CA LEU A 24 -4.37 -12.40 9.50
C LEU A 24 -3.46 -11.21 9.84
N PRO A 25 -2.12 -11.26 9.65
CA PRO A 25 -1.27 -10.12 9.97
C PRO A 25 -1.65 -8.86 9.19
N VAL A 26 -2.02 -9.03 7.91
CA VAL A 26 -2.43 -7.92 7.03
C VAL A 26 -3.81 -7.40 7.43
N ILE A 27 -4.74 -8.29 7.79
CA ILE A 27 -6.08 -7.90 8.28
C ILE A 27 -5.98 -7.10 9.58
N VAL A 28 -5.18 -7.57 10.54
CA VAL A 28 -4.99 -6.88 11.82
C VAL A 28 -4.33 -5.52 11.60
N PHE A 29 -3.28 -5.46 10.76
CA PHE A 29 -2.64 -4.21 10.39
C PHE A 29 -3.65 -3.22 9.76
N PHE A 30 -4.44 -3.68 8.80
CA PHE A 30 -5.48 -2.87 8.16
C PHE A 30 -6.47 -2.31 9.16
N LEU A 31 -7.04 -3.16 10.03
CA LEU A 31 -8.06 -2.74 11.00
C LEU A 31 -7.51 -1.71 11.99
N LEU A 32 -6.31 -1.96 12.54
CA LEU A 32 -5.66 -1.01 13.45
C LEU A 32 -5.42 0.34 12.78
N MET A 33 -4.87 0.33 11.57
CA MET A 33 -4.62 1.56 10.79
C MET A 33 -5.92 2.27 10.41
N PHE A 34 -6.95 1.53 10.02
CA PHE A 34 -8.25 2.06 9.60
C PHE A 34 -8.92 2.86 10.72
N TYR A 35 -9.03 2.26 11.91
CA TYR A 35 -9.63 2.95 13.06
C TYR A 35 -8.75 4.11 13.55
N SER A 36 -7.43 3.95 13.53
CA SER A 36 -6.50 5.02 13.92
C SER A 36 -6.62 6.24 13.00
N VAL A 37 -6.67 6.03 11.69
CA VAL A 37 -6.76 7.14 10.72
C VAL A 37 -8.11 7.84 10.79
N ILE A 38 -9.20 7.10 10.93
CA ILE A 38 -10.53 7.70 11.12
C ILE A 38 -10.56 8.57 12.38
N PHE A 39 -9.98 8.09 13.48
CA PHE A 39 -9.97 8.80 14.75
C PHE A 39 -9.08 10.05 14.73
N LEU A 40 -7.89 9.98 14.10
CA LEU A 40 -6.90 11.06 14.12
C LEU A 40 -7.08 12.08 12.99
N PHE A 41 -7.42 11.64 11.78
CA PHE A 41 -7.41 12.48 10.57
C PHE A 41 -8.79 12.61 9.92
N GLY A 42 -9.67 11.62 10.12
CA GLY A 42 -11.03 11.59 9.58
C GLY A 42 -11.22 10.63 8.40
N THR A 43 -12.48 10.43 8.03
CA THR A 43 -12.90 9.41 7.06
C THR A 43 -12.42 9.68 5.63
N GLN A 44 -12.18 10.94 5.29
CA GLN A 44 -11.70 11.35 3.97
C GLN A 44 -10.29 10.82 3.65
N TYR A 45 -9.49 10.44 4.65
CA TYR A 45 -8.13 9.93 4.47
C TYR A 45 -8.00 8.40 4.50
N VAL A 46 -9.13 7.68 4.58
CA VAL A 46 -9.16 6.22 4.69
C VAL A 46 -8.46 5.50 3.53
N MET A 47 -8.44 6.09 2.33
CA MET A 47 -7.73 5.49 1.19
C MET A 47 -6.22 5.32 1.44
N VAL A 48 -5.62 6.21 2.25
CA VAL A 48 -4.21 6.13 2.66
C VAL A 48 -3.93 4.82 3.40
N VAL A 49 -4.90 4.33 4.20
CA VAL A 49 -4.80 3.07 4.94
C VAL A 49 -4.70 1.88 4.00
N SER A 50 -5.51 1.84 2.94
CA SER A 50 -5.48 0.77 1.94
C SER A 50 -4.12 0.71 1.24
N LEU A 51 -3.54 1.87 0.93
CA LEU A 51 -2.23 1.99 0.30
C LEU A 51 -1.09 1.54 1.24
N ALA A 52 -1.13 1.98 2.50
CA ALA A 52 -0.18 1.54 3.51
C ALA A 52 -0.27 0.04 3.79
N THR A 53 -1.49 -0.51 3.79
CA THR A 53 -1.73 -1.95 3.99
C THR A 53 -1.20 -2.75 2.81
N LEU A 54 -1.38 -2.28 1.58
CA LEU A 54 -0.79 -2.89 0.39
C LEU A 54 0.75 -2.87 0.47
N LEU A 55 1.33 -1.76 0.91
CA LEU A 55 2.77 -1.63 1.12
C LEU A 55 3.25 -2.63 2.19
N PHE A 56 2.52 -2.75 3.30
CA PHE A 56 2.79 -3.75 4.33
C PHE A 56 2.71 -5.17 3.76
N GLN A 57 1.60 -5.54 3.10
CA GLN A 57 1.36 -6.86 2.53
C GLN A 57 2.49 -7.32 1.59
N VAL A 58 3.04 -6.41 0.78
CA VAL A 58 4.09 -6.73 -0.20
C VAL A 58 5.47 -6.84 0.46
N ASN A 59 5.70 -6.19 1.61
CA ASN A 59 7.05 -6.06 2.20
C ASN A 59 7.23 -6.74 3.57
N TYR A 60 6.17 -7.10 4.30
CA TYR A 60 6.30 -7.65 5.66
C TYR A 60 7.03 -8.99 5.74
N LYS A 61 6.95 -9.82 4.69
CA LYS A 61 7.69 -11.10 4.60
C LYS A 61 9.09 -10.97 4.01
N LYS A 62 9.45 -9.78 3.52
CA LYS A 62 10.73 -9.54 2.86
C LYS A 62 11.74 -9.05 3.90
N GLN A 63 12.94 -9.61 3.87
CA GLN A 63 14.04 -9.07 4.65
C GLN A 63 14.52 -7.77 4.01
N HIS A 64 14.23 -6.65 4.66
CA HIS A 64 14.70 -5.34 4.23
C HIS A 64 15.81 -4.85 5.15
N SER A 65 16.85 -4.26 4.56
CA SER A 65 17.76 -3.40 5.31
C SER A 65 17.02 -2.14 5.79
N PHE A 66 17.41 -1.62 6.96
CA PHE A 66 16.91 -0.35 7.50
C PHE A 66 16.92 0.78 6.46
N VAL A 67 18.01 0.90 5.69
CA VAL A 67 18.15 1.91 4.63
C VAL A 67 17.15 1.69 3.50
N SER A 68 16.88 0.43 3.16
CA SER A 68 15.90 0.08 2.12
C SER A 68 14.47 0.43 2.54
N LEU A 69 14.10 0.22 3.81
CA LEU A 69 12.80 0.63 4.34
C LEU A 69 12.64 2.15 4.32
N LEU A 70 13.68 2.88 4.74
CA LEU A 70 13.65 4.34 4.76
C LEU A 70 13.54 4.91 3.33
N ALA A 71 14.23 4.30 2.36
CA ALA A 71 14.09 4.64 0.95
C ALA A 71 12.68 4.34 0.40
N LEU A 72 12.04 3.23 0.83
CA LEU A 72 10.66 2.91 0.45
C LEU A 72 9.67 3.95 0.99
N ILE A 73 9.83 4.39 2.23
CA ILE A 73 8.99 5.42 2.85
C ILE A 73 9.19 6.76 2.15
N ALA A 74 10.45 7.18 1.94
CA ALA A 74 10.76 8.40 1.21
C ALA A 74 10.11 8.39 -0.19
N GLN A 75 10.18 7.25 -0.89
CA GLN A 75 9.53 7.08 -2.17
C GLN A 75 8.00 7.25 -2.09
N GLN A 76 7.33 6.70 -1.06
CA GLN A 76 5.89 6.91 -0.90
C GLN A 76 5.53 8.38 -0.67
N MET A 77 6.32 9.11 0.12
CA MET A 77 6.12 10.55 0.36
C MET A 77 6.31 11.36 -0.92
N ILE A 78 7.32 11.03 -1.72
CA ILE A 78 7.52 11.65 -3.05
C ILE A 78 6.32 11.38 -3.96
N LEU A 79 5.82 10.14 -4.00
CA LEU A 79 4.68 9.79 -4.84
C LEU A 79 3.38 10.47 -4.41
N LEU A 80 3.17 10.70 -3.12
CA LEU A 80 2.08 11.52 -2.61
C LEU A 80 2.17 12.96 -3.15
N VAL A 81 3.35 13.58 -3.08
CA VAL A 81 3.55 14.95 -3.60
C VAL A 81 3.33 14.99 -5.11
N LEU A 82 3.89 14.03 -5.86
CA LEU A 82 3.68 13.94 -7.30
C LEU A 82 2.21 13.70 -7.67
N ALA A 83 1.49 12.88 -6.89
CA ALA A 83 0.07 12.67 -7.08
C ALA A 83 -0.71 13.98 -6.91
N HIS A 84 -0.39 14.77 -5.88
CA HIS A 84 -1.04 16.08 -5.70
C HIS A 84 -0.73 17.03 -6.86
N ILE A 85 0.53 17.14 -7.31
CA ILE A 85 0.91 17.98 -8.45
C ILE A 85 0.17 17.56 -9.73
N ALA A 86 -0.03 16.25 -9.93
CA ALA A 86 -0.79 15.73 -11.07
C ALA A 86 -2.26 16.19 -11.06
N THR A 87 -2.84 16.51 -9.90
CA THR A 87 -4.23 17.01 -9.81
C THR A 87 -4.37 18.51 -10.09
N LEU A 88 -3.29 19.28 -10.11
CA LEU A 88 -3.35 20.75 -10.24
C LEU A 88 -3.72 21.22 -11.66
N HIS A 89 -3.14 20.60 -12.69
CA HIS A 89 -3.36 20.98 -14.09
C HIS A 89 -3.35 19.76 -15.01
N LEU A 90 -4.15 19.82 -16.07
CA LEU A 90 -4.26 18.75 -17.07
C LEU A 90 -2.89 18.38 -17.68
N ALA A 91 -2.04 19.37 -17.96
CA ALA A 91 -0.71 19.12 -18.50
C ALA A 91 0.16 18.30 -17.53
N PHE A 92 0.16 18.64 -16.23
CA PHE A 92 0.88 17.87 -15.21
C PHE A 92 0.29 16.48 -15.03
N CYS A 93 -1.04 16.35 -15.07
CA CYS A 93 -1.71 15.06 -15.05
C CYS A 93 -1.18 14.13 -16.17
N LEU A 94 -1.16 14.62 -17.41
CA LEU A 94 -0.70 13.83 -18.56
C LEU A 94 0.79 13.48 -18.46
N ILE A 95 1.64 14.45 -18.12
CA ILE A 95 3.09 14.25 -18.03
C ILE A 95 3.42 13.26 -16.90
N LEU A 96 2.86 13.45 -15.71
CA LEU A 96 3.19 12.61 -14.55
C LEU A 96 2.61 11.20 -14.69
N ASN A 97 1.39 11.04 -15.22
CA ASN A 97 0.85 9.71 -15.51
C ASN A 97 1.59 8.98 -16.64
N LEU A 98 2.29 9.70 -17.51
CA LEU A 98 3.22 9.08 -18.45
C LEU A 98 4.53 8.69 -17.74
N VAL A 99 5.19 9.64 -17.08
CA VAL A 99 6.56 9.47 -16.57
C VAL A 99 6.64 8.54 -15.36
N VAL A 100 5.76 8.71 -14.36
CA VAL A 100 5.87 8.02 -13.07
C VAL A 100 5.74 6.49 -13.20
N PRO A 101 4.78 5.92 -13.96
CA PRO A 101 4.71 4.48 -14.14
C PRO A 101 5.97 3.89 -14.77
N PHE A 102 6.53 4.53 -15.81
CA PHE A 102 7.77 4.07 -16.43
C PHE A 102 8.94 4.15 -15.45
N TRP A 103 9.09 5.26 -14.73
CA TRP A 103 10.15 5.41 -13.73
C TRP A 103 10.08 4.30 -12.67
N LEU A 104 8.89 4.00 -12.16
CA LEU A 104 8.69 2.94 -11.18
C LEU A 104 8.99 1.55 -11.75
N ILE A 105 8.54 1.26 -12.97
CA ILE A 105 8.81 -0.02 -13.66
C ILE A 105 10.31 -0.22 -13.82
N PHE A 106 11.04 0.77 -14.36
CA PHE A 106 12.48 0.65 -14.56
C PHE A 106 13.28 0.56 -13.26
N SER A 107 12.80 1.19 -12.18
CA SER A 107 13.54 1.22 -10.91
C SER A 107 13.29 -0.01 -10.03
N LYS A 108 12.10 -0.62 -10.11
CA LYS A 108 11.67 -1.66 -9.14
C LYS A 108 11.31 -2.99 -9.76
N SER A 109 11.07 -3.06 -11.07
CA SER A 109 10.84 -4.33 -11.76
C SER A 109 12.15 -5.09 -11.91
N SER A 110 12.13 -6.38 -11.58
CA SER A 110 13.23 -7.32 -11.83
C SER A 110 12.64 -8.65 -12.29
N GLN A 111 13.44 -9.48 -12.95
CA GLN A 111 13.02 -10.84 -13.36
C GLN A 111 12.50 -11.66 -12.17
N PHE A 112 13.04 -11.43 -10.96
CA PHE A 112 12.62 -12.11 -9.73
C PHE A 112 11.47 -11.41 -8.98
N ASN A 113 11.18 -10.13 -9.29
CA ASN A 113 10.16 -9.34 -8.62
C ASN A 113 9.48 -8.41 -9.63
N GLN A 114 8.75 -9.01 -10.58
CA GLN A 114 8.13 -8.30 -11.69
C GLN A 114 7.08 -7.27 -11.24
N LEU A 115 6.45 -7.48 -10.08
CA LEU A 115 5.44 -6.58 -9.50
C LEU A 115 6.00 -5.71 -8.37
N GLY A 116 7.31 -5.55 -8.28
CA GLY A 116 7.96 -4.72 -7.24
C GLY A 116 7.52 -3.25 -7.25
N TYR A 117 7.11 -2.74 -8.41
CA TYR A 117 6.61 -1.37 -8.57
C TYR A 117 5.13 -1.21 -8.22
N PHE A 118 4.36 -2.31 -8.14
CA PHE A 118 2.90 -2.29 -8.10
C PHE A 118 2.37 -1.46 -6.92
N SER A 119 2.89 -1.71 -5.71
CA SER A 119 2.40 -0.98 -4.53
C SER A 119 2.65 0.52 -4.61
N SER A 120 3.80 0.93 -5.13
CA SER A 120 4.12 2.35 -5.30
C SER A 120 3.29 3.00 -6.42
N LEU A 121 3.03 2.26 -7.50
CA LEU A 121 2.17 2.73 -8.58
C LEU A 121 0.74 2.97 -8.07
N MET A 122 0.20 2.03 -7.28
CA MET A 122 -1.12 2.19 -6.66
C MET A 122 -1.16 3.44 -5.76
N THR A 123 -0.12 3.70 -4.97
CA THR A 123 -0.03 4.93 -4.17
C THR A 123 -0.19 6.17 -5.04
N PHE A 124 0.59 6.28 -6.11
CA PHE A 124 0.51 7.43 -7.01
C PHE A 124 -0.87 7.57 -7.69
N THR A 125 -1.44 6.47 -8.20
CA THR A 125 -2.71 6.53 -8.94
C THR A 125 -3.89 6.83 -8.02
N PHE A 126 -4.00 6.17 -6.86
CA PHE A 126 -5.15 6.34 -5.98
C PHE A 126 -5.14 7.69 -5.26
N LEU A 127 -3.97 8.19 -4.85
CA LEU A 127 -3.89 9.51 -4.21
C LEU A 127 -4.28 10.65 -5.15
N GLN A 128 -4.13 10.49 -6.48
CA GLN A 128 -4.66 11.46 -7.46
C GLN A 128 -6.19 11.53 -7.47
N LEU A 129 -6.88 10.44 -7.09
CA LEU A 129 -8.34 10.44 -7.02
C LEU A 129 -8.84 11.24 -5.82
N MET A 130 -7.99 11.42 -4.80
CA MET A 130 -8.28 12.23 -3.62
C MET A 130 -7.95 13.70 -3.87
N HIS A 131 -8.88 14.40 -4.50
CA HIS A 131 -8.75 15.85 -4.66
C HIS A 131 -8.95 16.51 -3.29
N MET A 132 -7.92 17.23 -2.84
CA MET A 132 -7.84 17.86 -1.54
C MET A 132 -7.38 19.31 -1.72
N ASP A 133 -8.01 20.23 -0.99
CA ASP A 133 -7.49 21.59 -0.84
C ASP A 133 -6.15 21.58 -0.10
N TRP A 134 -5.44 22.70 -0.06
CA TRP A 134 -4.09 22.76 0.50
C TRP A 134 -4.00 22.28 1.96
N ASN A 135 -4.97 22.67 2.80
CA ASN A 135 -5.05 22.14 4.17
C ASN A 135 -5.32 20.63 4.20
N GLY A 136 -6.19 20.16 3.30
CA GLY A 136 -6.50 18.74 3.18
C GLY A 136 -5.29 17.91 2.73
N PHE A 137 -4.46 18.47 1.85
CA PHE A 137 -3.20 17.86 1.41
C PHE A 137 -2.19 17.77 2.56
N VAL A 138 -2.06 18.80 3.39
CA VAL A 138 -1.18 18.74 4.58
C VAL A 138 -1.62 17.62 5.52
N THR A 139 -2.92 17.50 5.81
CA THR A 139 -3.45 16.40 6.62
C THR A 139 -3.27 15.03 5.94
N GLN A 140 -3.38 14.96 4.61
CA GLN A 140 -3.07 13.74 3.85
C GLN A 140 -1.59 13.33 3.99
N LEU A 141 -0.68 14.31 4.01
CA LEU A 141 0.74 14.12 4.22
C LEU A 141 1.05 13.61 5.63
N GLU A 142 0.42 14.19 6.65
CA GLU A 142 0.50 13.72 8.03
C GLU A 142 -0.06 12.31 8.19
N ALA A 143 -1.22 12.02 7.59
CA ALA A 143 -1.82 10.69 7.61
C ALA A 143 -0.91 9.66 6.94
N MET A 144 -0.32 10.00 5.78
CA MET A 144 0.62 9.12 5.09
C MET A 144 1.91 8.91 5.90
N ALA A 145 2.46 9.97 6.50
CA ALA A 145 3.64 9.88 7.37
C ALA A 145 3.37 8.99 8.59
N PHE A 146 2.21 9.14 9.23
CA PHE A 146 1.76 8.28 10.32
C PHE A 146 1.66 6.82 9.87
N CYS A 147 1.01 6.56 8.73
CA CYS A 147 0.90 5.22 8.17
C CYS A 147 2.26 4.59 7.86
N CYS A 148 3.18 5.36 7.28
CA CYS A 148 4.53 4.92 7.00
C CYS A 148 5.34 4.64 8.27
N ALA A 149 5.17 5.44 9.33
CA ALA A 149 5.82 5.21 10.62
C ALA A 149 5.34 3.91 11.29
N VAL A 150 4.03 3.65 11.27
CA VAL A 150 3.46 2.40 11.79
C VAL A 150 3.90 1.20 10.94
N PHE A 151 3.90 1.32 9.60
CA PHE A 151 4.46 0.32 8.70
C PHE A 151 5.93 0.02 9.04
N PHE A 152 6.75 1.05 9.23
CA PHE A 152 8.16 0.91 9.56
C PHE A 152 8.36 0.13 10.86
N ALA A 153 7.63 0.52 11.91
CA ALA A 153 7.67 -0.18 13.20
C ALA A 153 7.20 -1.65 13.06
N ALA A 154 6.11 -1.89 12.34
CA ALA A 154 5.56 -3.22 12.14
C ALA A 154 6.53 -4.15 11.39
N VAL A 155 7.27 -3.64 10.39
CA VAL A 155 8.26 -4.43 9.65
C VAL A 155 9.55 -4.63 10.44
N LEU A 156 9.94 -3.69 11.30
CA LEU A 156 11.12 -3.85 12.16
C LEU A 156 10.91 -4.86 13.30
N ILE A 157 9.68 -5.00 13.79
CA ILE A 157 9.34 -5.93 14.88
C ILE A 157 9.23 -7.38 14.35
N ASN A 158 8.96 -7.55 13.07
CA ASN A 158 8.77 -8.85 12.41
C ASN A 158 10.09 -9.48 11.96
#